data_AF-A0A836SVE3-F1
#
_entry.id   AF-A0A836SVE3-F1
#
_cell.length_a   1.000
_cell.length_b   1.000
_cell.length_c   1.000
_cell.angle_alpha   90.00
_cell.angle_beta   90.00
_cell.angle_gamma   90.00
#
_symmetry.space_group_name_H-M   'P 1'
#
loop_
_entity.id
_entity.type
_entity.pdbx_description
1 polymer ?
#
loop_
_entity_poly.entity_id
_entity_poly.type
_entity_poly.pdbx_seq_one_letter_code
_entity_poly.pdbx_strand_id
1 'polypeptide(L)'
;MSAEYVSRVVWDWRKGTRSAPAACGRSALAVRVAVGAAVGAVLYWRLHRAWLAWVVWGITALLLVSGLLLPALYARIERFFLKLGHVAGAVLNWVFFVPVYYAVFGTGRLVLAVWRKDPMRRQFPTTLPTYWEDHPADTDPGRYRRQH
;
A
#
# COMPACT_ATOMS: atom_id res chain seq x y z
N MET A 1 -14.99 0.15 35.99
CA MET A 1 -14.67 0.73 34.67
C MET A 1 -13.88 -0.32 33.90
N SER A 2 -14.42 -0.90 32.83
CA SER A 2 -13.80 -2.06 32.15
C SER A 2 -12.68 -1.64 31.20
N ALA A 3 -11.63 -2.47 31.07
CA ALA A 3 -10.48 -2.20 30.21
C ALA A 3 -10.87 -1.97 28.73
N GLU A 4 -11.93 -2.62 28.25
CA GLU A 4 -12.48 -2.42 26.90
C GLU A 4 -13.02 -1.00 26.66
N TYR A 5 -13.57 -0.34 27.69
CA TYR A 5 -14.11 1.00 27.54
C TYR A 5 -12.97 2.01 27.37
N VAL A 6 -11.93 1.90 28.20
CA VAL A 6 -10.75 2.76 28.12
C VAL A 6 -10.04 2.58 26.79
N SER A 7 -9.91 1.36 26.29
CA SER A 7 -9.27 1.10 24.99
C SER A 7 -10.05 1.71 23.82
N ARG A 8 -11.39 1.69 23.84
CA ARG A 8 -12.22 2.31 22.78
C ARG A 8 -12.17 3.83 22.78
N VAL A 9 -12.06 4.45 23.96
CA VAL A 9 -12.01 5.92 24.08
C VAL A 9 -10.62 6.46 23.70
N VAL A 10 -9.55 5.75 24.07
CA VAL A 10 -8.17 6.20 23.84
C VAL A 10 -7.70 5.91 22.42
N TRP A 11 -8.01 4.74 21.85
CA TRP A 11 -7.48 4.37 20.54
C TRP A 11 -8.38 3.42 19.75
N ASP A 12 -9.12 3.99 18.79
CA ASP A 12 -10.11 3.27 17.99
C ASP A 12 -9.49 2.72 16.68
N TRP A 13 -8.52 1.80 16.81
CA TRP A 13 -7.79 1.18 15.67
C TRP A 13 -8.69 0.43 14.68
N ARG A 14 -9.94 0.17 15.07
CA ARG A 14 -10.95 -0.54 14.29
C ARG A 14 -11.77 0.38 13.39
N LYS A 15 -11.53 1.70 13.40
CA LYS A 15 -12.03 2.62 12.38
C LYS A 15 -11.27 2.37 11.08
N GLY A 16 -11.59 1.24 10.44
CA GLY A 16 -11.23 0.98 9.06
C GLY A 16 -11.62 2.18 8.22
N THR A 17 -10.71 2.55 7.31
CA THR A 17 -10.91 3.56 6.28
C THR A 17 -12.36 3.53 5.80
N ARG A 18 -13.12 4.60 6.06
CA ARG A 18 -14.40 4.81 5.38
C ARG A 18 -14.08 4.78 3.89
N SER A 19 -14.34 3.67 3.21
CA SER A 19 -14.40 3.67 1.75
C SER A 19 -15.35 4.80 1.38
N ALA A 20 -14.84 5.76 0.59
CA ALA A 20 -15.63 6.87 0.12
C ALA A 20 -16.99 6.34 -0.38
N PRO A 21 -18.12 6.99 -0.04
CA PRO A 21 -19.41 6.53 -0.50
C PRO A 21 -19.31 6.35 -2.01
N ALA A 22 -19.53 5.12 -2.49
CA ALA A 22 -19.63 4.84 -3.91
C ALA A 22 -20.66 5.84 -4.43
N ALA A 23 -20.22 6.80 -5.23
CA ALA A 23 -21.03 7.95 -5.61
C ALA A 23 -22.20 7.44 -6.46
N CYS A 24 -23.27 7.04 -5.80
CA CYS A 24 -24.50 6.58 -6.40
C CYS A 24 -25.30 7.84 -6.71
N GLY A 25 -25.04 8.40 -7.88
CA GLY A 25 -25.68 9.63 -8.32
C GLY A 25 -25.27 9.95 -9.74
N ARG A 26 -26.21 10.43 -10.55
CA ARG A 26 -26.01 10.86 -11.95
C ARG A 26 -24.78 11.77 -12.13
N SER A 27 -24.36 12.47 -11.07
CA SER A 27 -23.14 13.27 -11.00
C SER A 27 -21.84 12.47 -11.16
N ALA A 28 -21.72 11.27 -10.59
CA ALA A 28 -20.54 10.42 -10.75
C ALA A 28 -20.39 9.89 -12.19
N LEU A 29 -21.53 9.61 -12.83
CA LEU A 29 -21.61 9.20 -14.22
C LEU A 29 -21.23 10.38 -15.14
N ALA A 30 -21.75 11.58 -14.87
CA ALA A 30 -21.39 12.79 -15.60
C ALA A 30 -19.89 13.12 -15.52
N VAL A 31 -19.28 13.02 -14.32
CA VAL A 31 -17.84 13.23 -14.15
C VAL A 31 -17.04 12.20 -14.92
N ARG A 32 -17.42 10.91 -14.87
CA ARG A 32 -16.72 9.84 -15.60
C ARG A 32 -16.83 9.99 -17.12
N VAL A 33 -17.99 10.40 -17.63
CA VAL A 33 -18.19 10.69 -19.07
C VAL A 33 -17.40 11.93 -19.49
N ALA A 34 -17.41 12.99 -18.68
CA ALA A 34 -16.64 14.20 -18.94
C ALA A 34 -15.13 13.92 -18.98
N VAL A 35 -14.62 13.11 -18.05
CA VAL A 35 -13.21 12.67 -18.04
C VAL A 35 -12.89 11.82 -19.26
N GLY A 36 -13.75 10.85 -19.62
CA GLY A 36 -13.57 10.03 -20.83
C GLY A 36 -13.54 10.87 -22.12
N ALA A 37 -14.45 11.82 -22.26
CA ALA A 37 -14.52 12.74 -23.39
C ALA A 37 -13.29 13.66 -23.46
N ALA A 38 -12.83 14.20 -22.32
CA ALA A 38 -11.65 15.04 -22.25
C ALA A 38 -10.37 14.26 -22.63
N VAL A 39 -10.22 13.03 -22.12
CA VAL A 39 -9.07 12.16 -22.46
C VAL A 39 -9.09 11.78 -23.94
N GLY A 40 -10.26 11.43 -24.49
CA GLY A 40 -10.42 11.16 -25.92
C GLY A 40 -10.08 12.35 -26.81
N ALA A 41 -10.50 13.57 -26.42
CA ALA A 41 -10.19 14.80 -27.13
C ALA A 41 -8.69 15.14 -27.08
N VAL A 42 -8.05 14.99 -25.91
CA VAL A 42 -6.60 15.23 -25.76
C VAL A 42 -5.78 14.22 -26.56
N LEU A 43 -6.16 12.94 -26.57
CA LEU A 43 -5.47 11.92 -27.37
C LEU A 43 -5.60 12.17 -28.88
N TYR A 44 -6.77 12.64 -29.33
CA TYR A 44 -6.99 13.01 -30.73
C TYR A 44 -6.13 14.20 -31.14
N TRP A 45 -6.03 15.23 -30.30
CA TRP A 45 -5.27 16.44 -30.61
C TRP A 45 -3.76 16.33 -30.42
N ARG A 46 -3.27 15.59 -29.43
CA ARG A 46 -1.83 15.56 -29.11
C ARG A 46 -1.04 14.44 -29.77
N LEU A 47 -1.67 13.31 -30.13
CA LEU A 47 -0.91 12.10 -30.48
C LEU A 47 -1.06 11.61 -31.94
N HIS A 48 -2.02 12.12 -32.72
CA HIS A 48 -2.25 11.74 -34.14
C HIS A 48 -2.22 10.21 -34.44
N ARG A 49 -2.44 9.37 -33.42
CA ARG A 49 -2.40 7.91 -33.52
C ARG A 49 -3.84 7.40 -33.58
N ALA A 50 -4.45 7.58 -34.75
CA ALA A 50 -5.88 7.38 -35.01
C ALA A 50 -6.43 6.03 -34.49
N TRP A 51 -5.62 4.96 -34.55
CA TRP A 51 -5.99 3.63 -34.04
C TRP A 51 -6.31 3.61 -32.54
N LEU A 52 -5.49 4.26 -31.71
CA LEU A 52 -5.72 4.32 -30.25
C LEU A 52 -6.94 5.18 -29.91
N ALA A 53 -7.19 6.23 -30.70
CA ALA A 53 -8.35 7.11 -30.49
C ALA A 53 -9.68 6.36 -30.68
N TRP A 54 -9.77 5.50 -31.70
CA TRP A 54 -10.97 4.68 -31.95
C TRP A 54 -11.23 3.66 -30.83
N VAL A 55 -10.18 3.04 -30.27
CA VAL A 55 -10.33 2.11 -29.13
C VAL A 55 -10.85 2.83 -27.89
N VAL A 56 -10.31 4.02 -27.59
CA VAL A 56 -10.74 4.82 -26.44
C VAL A 56 -12.16 5.35 -26.60
N TRP A 57 -12.53 5.79 -27.80
CA TRP A 57 -13.91 6.17 -28.13
C TRP A 57 -14.88 5.00 -28.02
N GLY A 58 -14.49 3.81 -28.51
CA GLY A 58 -15.28 2.59 -28.37
C GLY A 58 -15.50 2.21 -26.91
N ILE A 59 -14.46 2.28 -26.07
CA ILE A 59 -14.55 2.03 -24.62
C ILE A 59 -15.46 3.08 -23.95
N THR A 60 -15.37 4.34 -24.36
CA THR A 60 -16.19 5.42 -23.80
C THR A 60 -17.67 5.27 -24.17
N ALA A 61 -17.96 4.92 -25.43
CA ALA A 61 -19.31 4.62 -25.90
C ALA A 61 -19.88 3.37 -25.22
N LEU A 62 -19.07 2.32 -25.05
CA LEU A 62 -19.46 1.10 -24.34
C LEU A 62 -19.75 1.37 -22.86
N LEU A 63 -18.94 2.21 -22.21
CA LEU A 63 -19.17 2.65 -20.83
C LEU A 63 -20.47 3.45 -20.72
N LEU A 64 -20.73 4.37 -21.66
CA LEU A 64 -21.95 5.17 -21.71
C LEU A 64 -23.21 4.30 -21.90
N VAL A 65 -23.14 3.34 -22.83
CA VAL A 65 -24.23 2.39 -23.12
C VAL A 65 -24.45 1.44 -21.94
N SER A 66 -23.39 0.91 -21.32
CA SER A 66 -23.51 -0.01 -20.18
C SER A 66 -24.02 0.68 -18.92
N GLY A 67 -23.64 1.95 -18.70
CA GLY A 67 -24.12 2.75 -17.58
C GLY A 67 -25.60 3.13 -17.69
N LEU A 68 -26.13 3.18 -18.92
CA LEU A 68 -27.52 3.57 -19.18
C LEU A 68 -28.47 2.37 -19.30
N LEU A 69 -28.04 1.23 -19.88
CA LEU A 69 -28.92 0.08 -20.12
C LEU A 69 -28.89 -0.99 -19.02
N LEU A 70 -27.77 -1.23 -18.32
CA LEU A 70 -27.68 -2.26 -17.27
C LEU A 70 -26.73 -1.85 -16.12
N PRO A 71 -27.22 -1.13 -15.09
CA PRO A 71 -26.40 -0.73 -13.93
C PRO A 71 -25.79 -1.93 -13.18
N ALA A 72 -26.44 -3.10 -13.23
CA ALA A 72 -25.95 -4.33 -12.60
C ALA A 72 -24.67 -4.90 -13.26
N LEU A 73 -24.53 -4.78 -14.59
CA LEU A 73 -23.35 -5.27 -15.31
C LEU A 73 -22.17 -4.32 -15.10
N TYR A 74 -22.43 -3.01 -15.14
CA TYR A 74 -21.45 -1.97 -14.83
C TYR A 74 -20.85 -2.15 -13.43
N ALA A 75 -21.69 -2.40 -12.42
CA ALA A 75 -21.24 -2.65 -11.05
C ALA A 75 -20.38 -3.93 -10.91
N ARG A 76 -20.53 -4.92 -11.81
CA ARG A 76 -19.69 -6.12 -11.82
C ARG A 76 -18.31 -5.84 -12.44
N ILE A 77 -18.28 -5.06 -13.51
CA ILE A 77 -17.05 -4.62 -14.17
C ILE A 77 -16.25 -3.70 -13.24
N GLU A 78 -16.89 -2.71 -12.60
CA GLU A 78 -16.22 -1.81 -11.66
C GLU A 78 -15.59 -2.58 -10.49
N ARG A 79 -16.31 -3.56 -9.92
CA ARG A 79 -15.74 -4.45 -8.90
C ARG A 79 -14.54 -5.25 -9.40
N PHE A 80 -14.53 -5.67 -10.66
CA PHE A 80 -13.39 -6.34 -11.26
C PHE A 80 -12.18 -5.41 -11.38
N PHE A 81 -12.38 -4.18 -11.90
CA PHE A 81 -11.32 -3.18 -11.97
C PHE A 81 -10.78 -2.76 -10.60
N LEU A 82 -11.64 -2.65 -9.59
CA LEU A 82 -11.22 -2.39 -8.21
C LEU A 82 -10.35 -3.53 -7.66
N LYS A 83 -10.74 -4.79 -7.90
CA LYS A 83 -9.92 -5.95 -7.53
C LYS A 83 -8.58 -5.94 -8.27
N LEU A 84 -8.59 -5.65 -9.57
CA LEU A 84 -7.38 -5.53 -10.37
C LEU A 84 -6.48 -4.42 -9.85
N GLY A 85 -7.05 -3.27 -9.47
CA GLY A 85 -6.32 -2.15 -8.87
C GLY A 85 -5.69 -2.52 -7.53
N HIS A 86 -6.38 -3.29 -6.69
CA HIS A 86 -5.78 -3.81 -5.45
C HIS A 86 -4.63 -4.78 -5.70
N VAL A 87 -4.80 -5.71 -6.65
CA VAL A 87 -3.73 -6.64 -7.02
C VAL A 87 -2.55 -5.89 -7.63
N ALA A 88 -2.79 -4.95 -8.54
CA ALA A 88 -1.76 -4.13 -9.15
C ALA A 88 -1.03 -3.27 -8.10
N GLY A 89 -1.75 -2.69 -7.15
CA GLY A 89 -1.16 -1.95 -6.03
C GLY A 89 -0.29 -2.84 -5.14
N ALA A 90 -0.76 -4.05 -4.82
CA ALA A 90 0.03 -5.03 -4.07
C ALA A 90 1.28 -5.46 -4.83
N VAL A 91 1.15 -5.78 -6.13
CA VAL A 91 2.28 -6.15 -7.00
C VAL A 91 3.27 -5.00 -7.10
N LEU A 92 2.81 -3.76 -7.32
CA LEU A 92 3.68 -2.59 -7.38
C LEU A 92 4.44 -2.39 -6.07
N ASN A 93 3.75 -2.56 -4.94
CA ASN A 93 4.38 -2.51 -3.63
C ASN A 93 5.47 -3.58 -3.50
N TRP A 94 5.20 -4.83 -3.87
CA TRP A 94 6.20 -5.88 -3.87
C TRP A 94 7.38 -5.57 -4.81
N VAL A 95 7.10 -5.17 -6.04
CA VAL A 95 8.10 -4.82 -7.05
C VAL A 95 8.96 -3.64 -6.61
N PHE A 96 8.42 -2.71 -5.83
CA PHE A 96 9.18 -1.57 -5.32
C PHE A 96 9.98 -1.94 -4.06
N PHE A 97 9.30 -2.52 -3.07
CA PHE A 97 9.90 -2.77 -1.76
C PHE A 97 10.89 -3.94 -1.78
N VAL A 98 10.68 -4.99 -2.58
CA VAL A 98 11.59 -6.15 -2.61
C VAL A 98 12.98 -5.76 -3.13
N PRO A 99 13.14 -5.10 -4.29
CA PRO A 99 14.45 -4.67 -4.76
C PRO A 99 15.09 -3.63 -3.83
N VAL A 100 14.31 -2.69 -3.29
CA VAL A 100 14.82 -1.70 -2.33
C VAL A 100 15.35 -2.39 -1.07
N TYR A 101 14.62 -3.37 -0.55
CA TYR A 101 15.06 -4.17 0.60
C TYR A 101 16.39 -4.86 0.30
N TYR A 102 16.49 -5.59 -0.82
CA TYR A 102 17.73 -6.27 -1.18
C TYR A 102 18.88 -5.31 -1.48
N ALA A 103 18.59 -4.15 -2.09
CA ALA A 103 19.59 -3.13 -2.35
C ALA A 103 20.15 -2.58 -1.03
N VAL A 104 19.30 -2.19 -0.07
CA VAL A 104 19.74 -1.58 1.19
C VAL A 104 20.33 -2.62 2.14
N PHE A 105 19.60 -3.70 2.44
CA PHE A 105 20.06 -4.70 3.41
C PHE A 105 21.12 -5.62 2.83
N GLY A 106 21.06 -5.92 1.54
CA GLY A 106 22.10 -6.72 0.86
C GLY A 106 23.42 -5.97 0.81
N THR A 107 23.43 -4.69 0.42
CA THR A 107 24.67 -3.88 0.45
C THR A 107 25.16 -3.66 1.89
N GLY A 108 24.26 -3.40 2.84
CA GLY A 108 24.62 -3.31 4.26
C GLY A 108 25.28 -4.58 4.77
N ARG A 109 24.71 -5.76 4.48
CA ARG A 109 25.31 -7.06 4.83
C ARG A 109 26.67 -7.26 4.16
N LEU A 110 26.83 -6.87 2.90
CA LEU A 110 28.09 -6.96 2.18
C LEU A 110 29.17 -6.11 2.87
N VAL A 111 28.86 -4.85 3.20
CA VAL A 111 29.77 -3.93 3.91
C VAL A 111 30.17 -4.48 5.28
N LEU A 112 29.20 -4.98 6.06
CA LEU A 112 29.44 -5.62 7.35
C LEU A 112 30.35 -6.85 7.22
N ALA A 113 30.14 -7.67 6.19
CA ALA A 113 30.96 -8.84 5.91
C ALA A 113 32.41 -8.46 5.53
N VAL A 114 32.59 -7.44 4.68
CA VAL A 114 33.91 -6.92 4.30
C VAL A 114 34.67 -6.37 5.50
N TRP A 115 33.98 -5.65 6.40
CA TRP A 115 34.58 -5.13 7.63
C TRP A 115 34.64 -6.14 8.77
N ARG A 116 34.19 -7.39 8.58
CA ARG A 116 34.11 -8.45 9.61
C ARG A 116 33.48 -7.98 10.93
N LYS A 117 32.56 -7.00 10.86
CA LYS A 117 31.86 -6.48 12.04
C LYS A 117 30.57 -7.27 12.22
N ASP A 118 30.43 -7.89 13.38
CA ASP A 118 29.21 -8.56 13.81
C ASP A 118 28.56 -7.82 14.99
N PRO A 119 27.88 -6.68 14.74
CA PRO A 119 27.27 -5.87 15.79
C PRO A 119 26.17 -6.62 16.54
N MET A 120 25.61 -7.66 15.93
CA MET A 120 24.54 -8.47 16.50
C MET A 120 25.07 -9.76 17.16
N ARG A 121 26.40 -9.97 17.24
CA ARG A 121 27.02 -11.20 17.75
C ARG A 121 26.29 -12.46 17.25
N ARG A 122 26.01 -12.50 15.94
CA ARG A 122 25.30 -13.59 15.25
C ARG A 122 26.11 -14.89 15.23
N GLN A 123 27.42 -14.80 15.40
CA GLN A 123 28.25 -15.97 15.64
C GLN A 123 27.95 -16.51 17.05
N PHE A 124 27.60 -17.79 17.13
CA PHE A 124 27.42 -18.53 18.39
C PHE A 124 28.67 -19.38 18.71
N PRO A 125 29.82 -18.83 19.12
CA PRO A 125 30.92 -19.65 19.64
C PRO A 125 30.83 -19.68 21.16
N THR A 126 29.85 -20.39 21.70
CA THR A 126 29.77 -20.57 23.14
C THR A 126 29.62 -22.04 23.47
N THR A 127 30.71 -22.63 23.96
CA THR A 127 30.75 -23.92 24.65
C THR A 127 30.18 -23.84 26.07
N LEU A 128 29.66 -22.67 26.48
CA LEU A 128 29.06 -22.47 27.80
C LEU A 128 27.63 -23.04 27.83
N PRO A 129 27.22 -23.64 28.96
CA PRO A 129 25.88 -24.20 29.15
C PRO A 129 24.77 -23.15 29.26
N THR A 130 25.10 -21.85 29.20
CA THR A 130 24.16 -20.77 29.48
C THR A 130 24.60 -19.45 28.83
N TYR A 131 23.63 -18.69 28.30
CA TYR A 131 23.80 -17.36 27.68
C TYR A 131 23.62 -16.19 28.66
N TRP A 132 23.49 -16.47 29.96
CA TRP A 132 23.37 -15.45 30.99
C TRP A 132 24.72 -14.76 31.15
N GLU A 133 24.81 -13.53 30.66
CA GLU A 133 25.89 -12.61 31.01
C GLU A 133 25.53 -11.94 32.34
N ASP A 134 26.45 -11.89 33.30
CA ASP A 134 26.24 -11.17 34.55
C ASP A 134 26.05 -9.68 34.25
N HIS A 135 24.82 -9.20 34.46
CA HIS A 135 24.55 -7.77 34.36
C HIS A 135 25.09 -7.09 35.64
N PRO A 136 25.99 -6.11 35.53
CA PRO A 136 26.45 -5.39 36.71
C PRO A 136 25.23 -4.76 37.40
N ALA A 137 25.14 -4.95 38.72
CA ALA A 137 24.11 -4.31 39.54
C ALA A 137 24.39 -2.81 39.59
N ASP A 138 23.93 -2.08 38.58
CA ASP A 138 23.99 -0.61 38.57
C ASP A 138 22.94 -0.09 39.57
N THR A 139 23.41 0.35 40.73
CA THR A 139 22.62 0.93 41.82
C THR A 139 22.27 2.40 41.58
N ASP A 140 22.21 2.86 40.32
CA ASP A 140 21.87 4.25 40.01
C ASP A 140 20.35 4.42 39.76
N PRO A 141 19.60 5.00 40.70
CA PRO A 141 18.16 5.23 40.55
C PRO A 141 17.82 6.21 39.41
N GLY A 142 18.78 6.99 38.90
CA GLY A 142 18.58 7.91 37.78
C GLY A 142 18.36 7.22 36.43
N ARG A 143 18.75 5.95 36.28
CA ARG A 143 18.68 5.20 35.02
C ARG A 143 17.26 4.81 34.64
N TYR A 144 16.40 4.52 35.63
CA TYR A 144 15.00 4.17 35.42
C TYR A 144 14.20 5.30 34.74
N ARG A 145 14.62 6.55 34.94
CA ARG A 145 13.98 7.73 34.33
C ARG A 145 14.25 7.87 32.83
N ARG A 146 15.26 7.18 32.29
CA ARG A 146 15.61 7.21 30.86
C ARG A 146 14.99 6.06 30.05
N GLN A 147 14.23 5.19 30.72
CA GLN A 147 13.59 4.02 30.12
C GLN A 147 12.08 4.23 29.84
N HIS A 148 11.52 5.36 30.28
CA HIS A 148 10.17 5.84 29.98
C HIS A 148 10.22 7.04 29.04
#